data_AF-A0A645JM97-F1
#
_entry.id   AF-A0A645JM97-F1
#
_cell.length_a   1.000
_cell.length_b   1.000
_cell.length_c   1.000
_cell.angle_alpha   90.00
_cell.angle_beta   90.00
_cell.angle_gamma   90.00
#
_symmetry.space_group_name_H-M   'P 1'
#
loop_
_entity.id
_entity.type
_entity.pdbx_description
1 polymer ?
#
loop_
_entity_poly.entity_id
_entity_poly.type
_entity_poly.pdbx_seq_one_letter_code
_entity_poly.pdbx_strand_id
1 'polypeptide(L)' 'MYAYNFEGRRYDVGDKLGFLEATVDYALKKDDIKDDFLNYLKQVCDRCKSID' A
#
# COMPACT_ATOMS: atom_id res chain seq x y z
N MET A 1 -4.13 -33.68 8.40
CA MET A 1 -4.39 -32.38 7.74
C MET A 1 -3.66 -31.34 8.56
N TYR A 2 -2.67 -30.63 8.00
CA TYR A 2 -1.87 -29.63 8.71
C TYR A 2 -2.30 -28.24 8.25
N ALA A 3 -2.67 -27.37 9.18
CA ALA A 3 -2.95 -25.96 8.90
C ALA A 3 -1.79 -25.12 9.42
N TYR A 4 -1.13 -24.38 8.53
CA TYR A 4 -0.08 -23.43 8.88
C TYR A 4 -0.70 -22.03 9.01
N ASN A 5 -0.61 -21.43 10.20
CA ASN A 5 -0.99 -20.03 10.37
C ASN A 5 0.08 -19.17 9.72
N PHE A 6 -0.24 -18.66 8.53
CA PHE A 6 0.58 -17.65 7.88
C PHE A 6 0.35 -16.30 8.56
N GLU A 7 1.37 -15.80 9.26
CA GLU A 7 1.43 -14.39 9.64
C GLU A 7 1.90 -13.58 8.43
N GLY A 8 0.95 -13.02 7.71
CA GLY A 8 1.20 -12.16 6.56
C GLY A 8 -0.08 -11.47 6.12
N ARG A 9 0.04 -10.21 5.67
CA ARG A 9 -1.08 -9.51 5.04
C ARG A 9 -1.39 -10.22 3.71
N ARG A 10 -2.58 -10.80 3.61
CA ARG A 10 -3.07 -11.36 2.34
C ARG A 10 -3.71 -10.23 1.55
N TYR A 11 -3.11 -9.91 0.41
CA TYR A 11 -3.72 -9.01 -0.57
C TYR A 11 -4.51 -9.88 -1.54
N ASP A 12 -5.82 -9.68 -1.60
CA ASP A 12 -6.66 -10.34 -2.60
C ASP A 12 -6.41 -9.69 -3.95
N VAL A 13 -5.54 -10.30 -4.75
CA VAL A 13 -5.23 -9.87 -6.13
C VAL A 13 -6.42 -10.01 -7.10
N GLY A 14 -7.56 -10.56 -6.64
CA GLY A 14 -8.82 -10.58 -7.37
C GLY A 14 -9.57 -9.23 -7.35
N ASP A 15 -9.21 -8.34 -6.42
CA ASP A 15 -9.77 -6.98 -6.33
C ASP A 15 -8.73 -5.94 -6.81
N LYS A 16 -9.19 -5.02 -7.65
CA LYS A 16 -8.35 -3.92 -8.17
C LYS A 16 -7.84 -3.03 -7.03
N LEU A 17 -8.63 -2.89 -5.96
CA LEU A 17 -8.20 -2.15 -4.78
C LEU A 17 -7.04 -2.87 -4.08
N GLY A 18 -7.13 -4.19 -3.88
CA GLY A 18 -6.09 -5.00 -3.26
C GLY A 18 -4.75 -4.95 -4.03
N PHE A 19 -4.80 -4.86 -5.36
CA PHE A 19 -3.60 -4.65 -6.19
C PHE A 19 -2.92 -3.29 -5.91
N LEU A 20 -3.71 -2.22 -5.78
CA LEU A 20 -3.18 -0.89 -5.48
C LEU A 20 -2.59 -0.84 -4.07
N GLU A 21 -3.26 -1.43 -3.07
CA GLU A 21 -2.75 -1.53 -1.70
C GLU A 21 -1.43 -2.31 -1.63
N ALA A 22 -1.33 -3.44 -2.33
CA ALA A 22 -0.09 -4.22 -2.40
C ALA A 22 1.05 -3.42 -3.04
N THR A 23 0.75 -2.65 -4.08
CA THR A 23 1.73 -1.81 -4.77
C THR A 23 2.26 -0.70 -3.85
N VAL A 24 1.36 -0.04 -3.11
CA VAL A 24 1.73 0.99 -2.13
C VAL A 24 2.58 0.39 -1.01
N ASP A 25 2.17 -0.73 -0.43
CA ASP A 25 2.90 -1.39 0.66
C ASP A 25 4.28 -1.88 0.21
N TYR A 26 4.42 -2.34 -1.03
CA TYR A 26 5.70 -2.74 -1.60
C TYR A 26 6.62 -1.53 -1.83
N ALA A 27 6.08 -0.43 -2.36
CA ALA A 27 6.86 0.80 -2.56
C ALA A 27 7.37 1.39 -1.24
N LEU A 28 6.57 1.32 -0.17
CA LEU A 28 6.95 1.83 1.16
C LEU A 28 7.96 0.93 1.91
N LYS A 29 8.18 -0.30 1.47
CA LYS A 29 9.20 -1.21 2.02
C LYS A 29 10.59 -1.00 1.40
N LYS A 30 10.68 -0.26 0.31
CA LYS A 30 11.93 -0.04 -0.43
C LYS A 30 12.60 1.25 0.06
N ASP A 31 13.71 1.13 0.77
CA ASP A 31 14.41 2.26 1.39
C ASP A 31 14.89 3.32 0.37
N ASP A 32 15.09 2.94 -0.89
CA ASP A 32 15.51 3.83 -1.97
C ASP A 32 14.40 4.77 -2.48
N ILE A 33 13.14 4.38 -2.34
CA ILE A 33 11.99 5.11 -2.90
C ILE A 33 10.94 5.48 -1.85
N LYS A 34 11.02 4.92 -0.65
CA LYS A 34 10.05 5.08 0.42
C LYS A 34 9.80 6.54 0.78
N ASP A 35 10.86 7.31 0.98
CA ASP A 35 10.73 8.69 1.47
C ASP A 35 10.09 9.61 0.43
N ASP A 36 10.53 9.51 -0.83
CA ASP A 36 9.95 10.26 -1.94
C ASP A 36 8.49 9.87 -2.19
N PHE A 37 8.19 8.57 -2.15
CA PHE A 37 6.84 8.06 -2.34
C PHE A 37 5.90 8.44 -1.19
N LEU A 38 6.38 8.41 0.06
CA LEU A 38 5.63 8.87 1.22
C LEU A 38 5.28 10.36 1.12
N ASN A 39 6.22 11.18 0.65
CA ASN A 39 5.99 12.60 0.41
C ASN A 39 4.94 12.83 -0.68
N TYR A 40 4.98 12.05 -1.76
CA TYR A 40 3.95 12.07 -2.79
C TYR A 40 2.56 11.70 -2.23
N LEU A 41 2.45 10.64 -1.44
CA LEU A 41 1.17 10.22 -0.82
C LEU A 41 0.59 11.32 0.08
N LYS A 42 1.42 11.99 0.89
CA LYS A 42 0.98 13.13 1.71
C LYS A 42 0.42 14.26 0.85
N GLN A 43 1.11 14.62 -0.24
CA GLN A 43 0.62 15.64 -1.17
C GLN A 43 -0.71 15.24 -1.83
N VAL A 44 -0.89 13.96 -2.18
CA VAL A 44 -2.17 13.46 -2.71
C VAL A 44 -3.28 13.64 -1.67
N CYS A 45 -3.05 13.23 -0.42
CA CYS A 45 -4.02 13.39 0.66
C CYS A 45 -4.37 14.86 0.91
N ASP A 46 -3.39 15.76 0.88
CA ASP A 46 -3.62 17.18 1.08
C ASP A 46 -4.39 17.82 -0.08
N ARG A 47 -4.19 17.35 -1.32
CA ARG A 47 -5.03 17.74 -2.46
C ARG A 47 -6.46 17.25 -2.32
N CYS A 48 -6.67 16.01 -1.85
CA CYS A 48 -8.02 15.49 -1.62
C CYS A 48 -8.78 16.29 -0.55
N LYS A 49 -8.11 16.74 0.52
CA LYS A 49 -8.74 17.58 1.56
C LYS A 49 -9.21 18.95 1.06
N SER A 50 -8.76 19.41 -0.10
CA SER A 50 -9.18 20.69 -0.68
C SER A 50 -10.41 20.60 -1.58
N ILE A 51 -10.93 19.38 -1.79
CA ILE A 51 -12.12 19.09 -2.59
C ILE A 51 -13.36 18.87 -1.71
N ASP A 52 -13.18 18.78 -0.38
CA ASP A 52 -14.25 18.72 0.63
C ASP A 52 -14.59 20.11 1.20
#